data_AF-A0A528CQV0-F1
#
_entry.id   AF-A0A528CQV0-F1
#
_cell.length_a   1.000
_cell.length_b   1.000
_cell.length_c   1.000
_cell.angle_alpha   90.00
_cell.angle_beta   90.00
_cell.angle_gamma   90.00
#
_symmetry.space_group_name_H-M   'P 1'
#
loop_
_entity.id
_entity.type
_entity.pdbx_description
1 polymer ?
#
loop_
_entity_poly.entity_id
_entity_poly.type
_entity_poly.pdbx_seq_one_letter_code
_entity_poly.pdbx_strand_id
1 'polypeptide(L)' 'MAELSPQSSAEEIIAHLRSIGSQENRLGMLRYGIKIERALGISHGVQRQIAEKIKRNHE' A
#
# COMPACT_ATOMS: atom_id res chain seq x y z
N MET A 1 11.59 -5.74 8.94
CA MET A 1 10.37 -4.99 8.55
C MET A 1 9.26 -5.47 9.45
N ALA A 2 8.48 -4.58 10.06
CA ALA A 2 7.41 -4.97 10.98
C ALA A 2 6.46 -5.98 10.29
N GLU A 3 6.24 -7.12 10.94
CA GLU A 3 5.29 -8.12 10.45
C GLU A 3 3.88 -7.58 10.65
N LEU A 4 3.23 -7.21 9.55
CA LEU A 4 1.83 -6.79 9.59
C LEU A 4 0.95 -7.95 10.05
N SER A 5 0.04 -7.66 10.96
CA SER A 5 -0.90 -8.60 11.55
C SER A 5 -2.30 -7.98 11.60
N PRO A 6 -3.34 -8.75 11.96
CA PRO A 6 -4.69 -8.21 12.15
C PRO A 6 -4.79 -7.17 13.28
N GLN A 7 -3.79 -7.09 14.16
CA GLN A 7 -3.72 -6.14 15.27
C GLN A 7 -2.90 -4.88 14.94
N SER A 8 -2.28 -4.81 13.75
CA SER A 8 -1.55 -3.62 13.33
C SER A 8 -2.48 -2.41 13.25
N SER A 9 -2.03 -1.30 13.82
CA SER A 9 -2.70 0.00 13.73
C SER A 9 -2.71 0.54 12.31
N ALA A 10 -3.60 1.51 12.04
CA ALA A 10 -3.63 2.22 10.77
C ALA A 10 -2.28 2.91 10.49
N GLU A 11 -1.65 3.49 11.52
CA GLU A 11 -0.36 4.15 11.44
C GLU A 11 0.75 3.17 11.02
N GLU A 12 0.80 1.97 11.61
CA GLU A 12 1.77 0.93 11.25
C GLU A 12 1.57 0.45 9.81
N ILE A 13 0.32 0.26 9.39
CA ILE A 13 -0.03 -0.14 8.02
C ILE A 13 0.40 0.96 7.04
N ILE A 14 0.08 2.22 7.31
CA ILE A 14 0.47 3.35 6.46
C ILE A 14 1.99 3.49 6.38
N ALA A 15 2.69 3.36 7.51
CA ALA A 15 4.15 3.39 7.55
C ALA A 15 4.75 2.27 6.69
N HIS A 16 4.21 1.05 6.79
CA HIS A 16 4.62 -0.06 5.95
C HIS A 16 4.37 0.20 4.46
N LEU A 17 3.16 0.63 4.09
CA LEU A 17 2.80 0.95 2.70
C LEU A 17 3.71 2.04 2.10
N ARG A 18 4.07 3.06 2.89
CA ARG A 18 5.02 4.10 2.46
C ARG A 18 6.43 3.53 2.25
N SER A 19 6.87 2.60 3.09
CA SER A 19 8.19 1.98 2.97
C SER A 19 8.37 1.11 1.73
N ILE A 20 7.28 0.54 1.19
CA ILE A 20 7.28 -0.32 0.00
C ILE A 20 6.78 0.38 -1.27
N GLY A 21 6.51 1.69 -1.19
CA GLY A 21 6.06 2.48 -2.34
C GLY A 21 7.10 2.53 -3.46
N SER A 22 6.64 2.63 -4.72
CA SER A 22 7.52 2.69 -5.89
C SER A 22 7.25 3.95 -6.72
N GLN A 23 8.28 4.77 -6.90
CA GLN A 23 8.21 5.96 -7.75
C GLN A 23 8.02 5.59 -9.22
N GLU A 24 8.68 4.53 -9.69
CA GLU A 24 8.53 4.04 -11.07
C GLU A 24 7.07 3.67 -11.37
N ASN A 25 6.43 2.92 -10.47
CA ASN A 25 5.02 2.56 -10.62
C ASN A 25 4.12 3.80 -10.62
N ARG A 26 4.39 4.79 -9.76
CA ARG A 26 3.65 6.07 -9.78
C ARG A 26 3.79 6.77 -11.14
N LEU A 27 5.00 6.87 -11.68
CA LEU A 27 5.21 7.47 -12.99
C LEU A 27 4.51 6.67 -14.10
N GLY A 28 4.49 5.33 -13.98
CA GLY A 28 3.74 4.45 -14.87
C GLY A 28 2.24 4.74 -14.87
N MET A 29 1.64 4.97 -13.69
CA MET A 29 0.22 5.33 -13.54
C MET A 29 -0.13 6.68 -14.22
N LEU A 30 0.78 7.65 -14.19
CA LEU A 30 0.58 8.96 -14.82
C LEU A 30 0.37 8.84 -16.34
N ARG A 31 1.03 7.86 -16.98
CA ARG A 31 0.86 7.58 -18.42
C ARG A 31 -0.58 7.16 -18.79
N TYR A 32 -1.33 6.66 -17.81
CA TYR A 32 -2.75 6.29 -17.95
C TYR A 32 -3.70 7.39 -17.45
N GLY A 33 -3.21 8.62 -17.20
CA GLY A 33 -4.03 9.74 -16.74
C GLY A 33 -4.46 9.66 -15.28
N ILE A 34 -3.85 8.77 -14.47
CA ILE A 34 -4.16 8.63 -13.06
C ILE A 34 -3.42 9.72 -12.26
N LYS A 35 -4.14 10.49 -11.44
CA LYS A 35 -3.52 11.47 -10.53
C LYS A 35 -2.66 10.76 -9.48
N ILE A 36 -1.37 11.06 -9.44
CA ILE A 36 -0.38 10.33 -8.61
C ILE A 36 0.13 11.07 -7.37
N GLU A 37 -0.40 12.27 -7.09
CA GLU A 37 0.05 13.14 -6.00
C GLU A 37 0.07 12.42 -4.64
N ARG A 38 -0.97 11.62 -4.37
CA ARG A 38 -1.13 10.84 -3.12
C ARG A 38 -0.93 9.33 -3.31
N ALA A 39 -0.63 8.88 -4.52
CA ALA A 39 -0.44 7.47 -4.82
C ALA A 39 0.89 6.97 -4.25
N LEU A 40 0.91 5.74 -3.72
CA LEU A 40 2.13 5.09 -3.22
C LEU A 40 2.85 4.25 -4.29
N GLY A 41 2.19 3.93 -5.41
CA GLY A 41 2.77 3.10 -6.47
C GLY A 41 2.92 1.63 -6.09
N ILE A 42 2.04 1.10 -5.25
CA ILE A 42 2.07 -0.30 -4.82
C ILE A 42 1.23 -1.11 -5.81
N SER A 43 1.79 -2.21 -6.33
CA SER A 43 1.05 -3.07 -7.26
C SER A 43 -0.14 -3.75 -6.58
N HIS A 44 -1.18 -4.06 -7.34
CA HIS A 44 -2.38 -4.70 -6.80
C HIS A 44 -2.09 -6.07 -6.17
N GLY A 45 -1.11 -6.83 -6.71
CA GLY A 45 -0.69 -8.11 -6.14
C GLY A 45 -0.12 -7.97 -4.73
N VAL A 46 0.72 -6.97 -4.50
CA VAL A 46 1.27 -6.67 -3.16
C VAL A 46 0.18 -6.20 -2.21
N GLN A 47 -0.74 -5.33 -2.68
CA GLN A 47 -1.89 -4.91 -1.87
C GLN A 47 -2.74 -6.10 -1.41
N ARG A 48 -2.96 -7.09 -2.29
CA ARG A 48 -3.70 -8.32 -1.95
C ARG A 48 -2.97 -9.15 -0.88
N GLN A 49 -1.65 -9.34 -1.00
CA GLN A 49 -0.87 -10.04 0.02
C GLN A 49 -0.93 -9.34 1.39
N ILE A 50 -0.95 -8.01 1.41
CA ILE A 50 -1.10 -7.24 2.64
C ILE A 50 -2.51 -7.43 3.21
N ALA A 51 -3.55 -7.29 2.39
CA ALA A 51 -4.94 -7.51 2.80
C ALA A 51 -5.15 -8.92 3.39
N GLU A 52 -4.51 -9.94 2.83
CA GLU A 52 -4.53 -11.31 3.36
C GLU A 52 -3.89 -11.44 4.75
N LYS A 53 -2.89 -10.60 5.08
CA LYS A 53 -2.23 -10.58 6.40
C LYS A 53 -3.03 -9.82 7.45
N ILE A 54 -3.48 -8.61 7.12
CA ILE A 54 -4.17 -7.71 8.08
C ILE A 54 -5.66 -8.05 8.26
N LYS A 55 -6.25 -8.82 7.34
CA LYS A 55 -7.66 -9.21 7.34
C LYS A 55 -8.61 -8.02 7.26
N ARG A 56 -9.91 -8.31 7.39
CA ARG A 56 -11.00 -7.33 7.29
C ARG A 56 -11.17 -6.63 8.63
N ASN A 57 -11.04 -5.31 8.64
CA ASN A 57 -11.42 -4.42 9.73
C ASN A 57 -12.26 -3.26 9.14
N HIS A 58 -13.31 -2.85 9.84
CA HIS A 58 -14.25 -1.79 9.45
C HIS A 58 -14.29 -0.61 10.42
N GLU A 59 -13.57 -0.69 11.53
CA GLU A 59 -13.31 0.47 12.38
C GLU A 59 -12.49 1.52 11.62
#